data_AF-A1C4A7-F1
#
_entry.id   AF-A1C4A7-F1
#
_cell.length_a   1.000
_cell.length_b   1.000
_cell.length_c   1.000
_cell.angle_alpha   90.00
_cell.angle_beta   90.00
_cell.angle_gamma   90.00
#
_symmetry.space_group_name_H-M   'P 1'
#
loop_
_entity.id
_entity.type
_entity.pdbx_description
1 polymer ?
#
loop_
_entity_poly.entity_id
_entity_poly.type
_entity_poly.pdbx_seq_one_letter_code
_entity_poly.pdbx_strand_id
1 'polypeptide(L)'
;MSLTLKLSSLVIRTLSKPIANQIKGQAREHERFRKFCISIAQGLHRVDMRLRLGSLRDSATAQRRAAAEAELRKHKPTTPTVKTEAETKAEEQAIAKAKAVVTETAKPAPAPHIRPLSESKAIESGATFISETFLFLVAGGLIVFESWRSRRKENTRREDVEARLVELEQSEKAARRALIALEKEVLHLKAKAGESVKSHARILPREVWEVEQGEAEDLQDQDWWSRITSYLPFMSNPVQDSAVESQSAISTASGSPPKTSTPEQSSVSPVKSGH
;
A
#
# COMPACT_ATOMS: atom_id res chain seq x y z
N MET A 1 15.21 1.02 -32.94
CA MET A 1 14.42 1.56 -31.81
C MET A 1 13.77 2.94 -32.05
N SER A 2 14.28 3.85 -32.89
CA SER A 2 13.69 5.20 -33.00
C SER A 2 12.30 5.31 -33.66
N LEU A 3 11.85 4.29 -34.42
CA LEU A 3 10.54 4.31 -35.07
C LEU A 3 9.36 4.35 -34.08
N THR A 4 9.40 3.57 -33.00
CA THR A 4 8.34 3.56 -31.97
C THR A 4 8.26 4.90 -31.24
N LEU A 5 9.39 5.52 -30.94
CA LEU A 5 9.46 6.86 -30.33
C LEU A 5 8.97 7.97 -31.27
N LYS A 6 9.23 7.85 -32.58
CA LYS A 6 8.69 8.77 -33.60
C LYS A 6 7.18 8.61 -33.77
N LEU A 7 6.68 7.38 -33.77
CA LEU A 7 5.24 7.09 -33.84
C LEU A 7 4.50 7.56 -32.58
N SER A 8 5.02 7.30 -31.37
CA SER A 8 4.38 7.75 -30.14
C SER A 8 4.36 9.28 -30.01
N SER A 9 5.49 9.95 -30.29
CA SER A 9 5.54 11.42 -30.29
C SER A 9 4.65 12.05 -31.38
N LEU A 10 4.47 11.40 -32.54
CA LEU A 10 3.51 11.81 -33.55
C LEU A 10 2.06 11.66 -33.06
N VAL A 11 1.68 10.51 -32.51
CA VAL A 11 0.33 10.25 -31.96
C VAL A 11 -0.02 11.20 -30.81
N ILE A 12 0.92 11.44 -29.89
CA ILE A 12 0.74 12.43 -28.81
C ILE A 12 0.47 13.83 -29.41
N ARG A 13 1.22 14.22 -30.45
CA ARG A 13 1.09 15.53 -31.11
C ARG A 13 -0.17 15.65 -31.98
N THR A 14 -0.67 14.57 -32.58
CA THR A 14 -1.91 14.57 -33.38
C THR A 14 -3.17 14.46 -32.53
N LEU A 15 -3.12 13.88 -31.33
CA LEU A 15 -4.26 13.85 -30.39
C LEU A 15 -4.33 15.09 -29.49
N SER A 16 -3.21 15.49 -28.87
CA SER A 16 -3.20 16.62 -27.91
C SER A 16 -3.65 17.94 -28.54
N LYS A 17 -3.20 18.24 -29.77
CA LYS A 17 -3.52 19.52 -30.44
C LYS A 17 -5.01 19.73 -30.76
N PRO A 18 -5.72 18.83 -31.47
CA PRO A 18 -7.14 19.03 -31.75
C PRO A 18 -7.98 19.01 -30.47
N ILE A 19 -7.68 18.14 -29.51
CA ILE A 19 -8.39 18.09 -28.22
C ILE A 19 -8.24 19.42 -27.47
N ALA A 20 -7.01 19.94 -27.33
CA ALA A 20 -6.79 21.24 -26.69
C ALA A 20 -7.48 22.40 -27.44
N ASN A 21 -7.55 22.35 -28.77
CA ASN A 21 -8.24 23.37 -29.57
C ASN A 21 -9.78 23.29 -29.44
N GLN A 22 -10.36 22.09 -29.43
CA GLN A 22 -11.80 21.89 -29.18
C GLN A 22 -12.20 22.36 -27.77
N ILE A 23 -11.39 22.04 -26.76
CA ILE A 23 -11.58 22.49 -25.38
C ILE A 23 -11.49 24.03 -25.28
N LYS A 24 -10.56 24.68 -26.01
CA LYS A 24 -10.50 26.15 -26.12
C LYS A 24 -11.73 26.75 -26.82
N GLY A 25 -12.36 26.03 -27.77
CA GLY A 25 -13.64 26.39 -28.38
C GLY A 25 -14.77 26.38 -27.35
N GLN A 26 -15.01 25.25 -26.70
CA GLN A 26 -16.08 25.13 -25.70
C GLN A 26 -15.88 26.05 -24.48
N ALA A 27 -14.64 26.39 -24.10
CA ALA A 27 -14.39 27.39 -23.06
C ALA A 27 -14.78 28.83 -23.46
N ARG A 28 -14.98 29.10 -24.75
CA ARG A 28 -15.62 30.35 -25.23
C ARG A 28 -17.14 30.22 -25.22
N GLU A 29 -17.67 29.12 -25.72
CA GLU A 29 -19.12 28.84 -25.87
C GLU A 29 -19.86 28.62 -24.53
N HIS A 30 -19.19 28.11 -23.50
CA HIS A 30 -19.82 27.73 -22.23
C HIS A 30 -19.18 28.41 -21.02
N GLU A 31 -19.87 29.37 -20.42
CA GLU A 31 -19.38 30.08 -19.22
C GLU A 31 -19.06 29.16 -18.04
N ARG A 32 -19.88 28.13 -17.78
CA ARG A 32 -19.66 27.18 -16.68
C ARG A 32 -18.31 26.48 -16.85
N PHE A 33 -18.02 26.06 -18.09
CA PHE A 33 -16.75 25.42 -18.43
C PHE A 33 -15.59 26.42 -18.42
N ARG A 34 -15.79 27.66 -18.89
CA ARG A 34 -14.82 28.75 -18.76
C ARG A 34 -14.40 28.99 -17.31
N LYS A 35 -15.38 29.10 -16.40
CA LYS A 35 -15.20 29.30 -14.96
C LYS A 35 -14.49 28.10 -14.31
N PHE A 36 -14.77 26.87 -14.75
CA PHE A 36 -14.06 25.65 -14.36
C PHE A 36 -12.58 25.65 -14.80
N CYS A 37 -12.30 25.92 -16.07
CA CYS A 37 -10.92 26.04 -16.60
C CYS A 37 -10.11 27.11 -15.88
N ILE A 38 -10.72 28.28 -15.62
CA ILE A 38 -10.09 29.36 -14.84
C ILE A 38 -9.83 28.88 -13.40
N SER A 39 -10.78 28.23 -12.73
CA SER A 39 -10.61 27.72 -11.37
C SER A 39 -9.41 26.76 -11.26
N ILE A 40 -9.30 25.79 -12.18
CA ILE A 40 -8.16 24.87 -12.25
C ILE A 40 -6.85 25.62 -12.49
N ALA A 41 -6.78 26.52 -13.47
CA ALA A 41 -5.55 27.23 -13.80
C ALA A 41 -5.08 28.17 -12.67
N GLN A 42 -6.00 28.85 -11.98
CA GLN A 42 -5.67 29.67 -10.82
C GLN A 42 -5.26 28.82 -9.61
N GLY A 43 -5.89 27.64 -9.42
CA GLY A 43 -5.49 26.66 -8.40
C GLY A 43 -4.08 26.13 -8.64
N LEU A 44 -3.79 25.65 -9.85
CA LEU A 44 -2.48 25.17 -10.26
C LEU A 44 -1.40 26.25 -10.14
N HIS A 45 -1.68 27.48 -10.59
CA HIS A 45 -0.75 28.61 -10.44
C HIS A 45 -0.48 28.95 -8.97
N ARG A 46 -1.49 28.89 -8.09
CA ARG A 46 -1.31 29.09 -6.64
C ARG A 46 -0.45 28.00 -6.02
N VAL A 47 -0.57 26.74 -6.47
CA VAL A 47 0.27 25.63 -6.01
C VAL A 47 1.71 25.79 -6.53
N ASP A 48 1.89 26.02 -7.83
CA ASP A 48 3.19 26.23 -8.46
C ASP A 48 3.97 27.40 -7.82
N MET A 49 3.35 28.57 -7.68
CA MET A 49 3.96 29.71 -6.99
C MET A 49 4.24 29.42 -5.51
N ARG A 50 3.36 28.68 -4.80
CA ARG A 50 3.58 28.28 -3.41
C ARG A 50 4.78 27.33 -3.28
N LEU A 51 4.94 26.37 -4.18
CA LEU A 51 6.06 25.42 -4.16
C LEU A 51 7.39 26.11 -4.49
N ARG A 52 7.41 27.00 -5.50
CA ARG A 52 8.60 27.80 -5.84
C ARG A 52 9.01 28.72 -4.69
N LEU A 53 8.07 29.48 -4.14
CA LEU A 53 8.32 30.42 -3.05
C LEU A 53 8.59 29.70 -1.71
N GLY A 54 8.07 28.49 -1.52
CA GLY A 54 8.42 27.59 -0.41
C GLY A 54 9.87 27.16 -0.51
N SER A 55 10.26 26.48 -1.60
CA SER A 55 11.64 26.01 -1.81
C SER A 55 12.71 27.11 -1.68
N LEU A 56 12.47 28.30 -2.26
CA LEU A 56 13.35 29.47 -2.13
C LEU A 56 13.42 30.06 -0.71
N ARG A 57 12.39 29.83 0.12
CA ARG A 57 12.29 30.34 1.49
C ARG A 57 12.79 29.34 2.53
N ASP A 58 12.57 28.05 2.32
CA ASP A 58 13.01 26.99 3.22
C ASP A 58 14.54 26.87 3.15
N SER A 59 15.13 26.98 1.96
CA SER A 59 16.58 27.12 1.77
C SER A 59 17.15 28.38 2.45
N ALA A 60 16.55 29.56 2.20
CA ALA A 60 17.00 30.81 2.80
C ALA A 60 16.84 30.86 4.34
N THR A 61 15.82 30.22 4.90
CA THR A 61 15.62 30.13 6.35
C THR A 61 16.53 29.08 7.00
N ALA A 62 16.79 27.95 6.34
CA ALA A 62 17.81 26.98 6.78
C ALA A 62 19.20 27.62 6.83
N GLN A 63 19.59 28.39 5.80
CA GLN A 63 20.88 29.10 5.75
C GLN A 63 20.99 30.15 6.87
N ARG A 64 19.92 30.90 7.15
CA ARG A 64 19.87 31.87 8.26
C ARG A 64 19.97 31.20 9.64
N ARG A 65 19.32 30.05 9.83
CA ARG A 65 19.44 29.25 11.07
C ARG A 65 20.87 28.73 11.26
N ALA A 66 21.49 28.18 10.22
CA ALA A 66 22.88 27.73 10.27
C ALA A 66 23.86 28.87 10.60
N ALA A 67 23.63 30.08 10.06
CA ALA A 67 24.41 31.27 10.40
C ALA A 67 24.22 31.70 11.86
N ALA A 68 22.97 31.81 12.34
CA ALA A 68 22.67 32.17 13.73
C ALA A 68 23.21 31.14 14.74
N GLU A 69 23.16 29.84 14.41
CA GLU A 69 23.81 28.79 15.21
C GLU A 69 25.33 28.92 15.22
N ALA A 70 25.96 29.26 14.08
CA ALA A 70 27.40 29.48 14.03
C ALA A 70 27.83 30.70 14.87
N GLU A 71 26.98 31.74 14.97
CA GLU A 71 27.22 32.89 15.85
C GLU A 71 26.99 32.55 17.32
N LEU A 72 25.91 31.83 17.66
CA LEU A 72 25.68 31.30 19.02
C LEU A 72 26.82 30.39 19.50
N ARG A 73 27.45 29.63 18.58
CA ARG A 73 28.63 28.80 18.90
C ARG A 73 29.89 29.63 19.20
N LYS A 74 30.06 30.82 18.62
CA LYS A 74 31.18 31.73 18.95
C LYS A 74 31.08 32.32 20.37
N HIS A 75 29.86 32.50 20.87
CA HIS A 75 29.59 33.05 22.21
C HIS A 75 29.40 31.97 23.29
N LYS A 76 29.74 30.71 23.01
CA LYS A 76 29.66 29.61 23.99
C LYS A 76 31.05 29.34 24.58
N PRO A 77 31.32 29.66 25.86
CA PRO A 77 32.66 29.53 26.43
C PRO A 77 33.07 28.05 26.59
N THR A 78 34.28 27.72 26.13
CA THR A 78 34.84 26.35 26.14
C THR A 78 35.61 26.02 27.42
N THR A 79 35.90 27.00 28.28
CA THR A 79 36.66 26.83 29.53
C THR A 79 35.88 27.36 30.75
N PRO A 80 35.79 26.58 31.85
CA PRO A 80 35.09 26.99 33.07
C PRO A 80 36.00 27.84 33.97
N THR A 81 35.97 29.16 33.78
CA THR A 81 36.65 30.13 34.66
C THR A 81 35.67 31.16 35.20
N VAL A 82 35.89 31.62 36.44
CA VAL A 82 35.01 32.58 37.13
C VAL A 82 35.15 33.97 36.47
N LYS A 83 34.07 34.45 35.86
CA LYS A 83 33.98 35.79 35.24
C LYS A 83 33.45 36.84 36.22
N THR A 84 33.70 38.11 35.92
CA THR A 84 33.16 39.23 36.71
C THR A 84 31.71 39.54 36.35
N GLU A 85 30.95 40.11 37.29
CA GLU A 85 29.51 40.38 37.12
C GLU A 85 29.16 41.30 35.92
N ALA A 86 30.09 42.13 35.47
CA ALA A 86 29.87 43.00 34.31
C ALA A 86 29.84 42.19 33.00
N GLU A 87 30.70 41.17 32.90
CA GLU A 87 30.84 40.32 31.72
C GLU A 87 29.67 39.36 31.60
N THR A 88 29.21 38.76 32.71
CA THR A 88 28.03 37.88 32.70
C THR A 88 26.76 38.62 32.29
N LYS A 89 26.53 39.83 32.82
CA LYS A 89 25.39 40.69 32.44
C LYS A 89 25.47 41.14 30.97
N ALA A 90 26.66 41.29 30.40
CA ALA A 90 26.84 41.58 28.98
C ALA A 90 26.58 40.34 28.09
N GLU A 91 27.10 39.17 28.47
CA GLU A 91 26.89 37.90 27.75
C GLU A 91 25.43 37.44 27.81
N GLU A 92 24.76 37.55 28.97
CA GLU A 92 23.33 37.25 29.09
C GLU A 92 22.47 38.15 28.20
N GLN A 93 22.79 39.45 28.12
CA GLN A 93 22.11 40.35 27.19
C GLN A 93 22.40 40.01 25.72
N ALA A 94 23.63 39.63 25.37
CA ALA A 94 23.96 39.20 24.01
C ALA A 94 23.22 37.91 23.64
N ILE A 95 23.16 36.93 24.55
CA ILE A 95 22.43 35.66 24.40
C ILE A 95 20.92 35.91 24.34
N ALA A 96 20.37 36.84 25.14
CA ALA A 96 18.96 37.22 25.09
C ALA A 96 18.60 37.91 23.76
N LYS A 97 19.44 38.83 23.27
CA LYS A 97 19.29 39.48 21.96
C LYS A 97 19.38 38.45 20.82
N ALA A 98 20.36 37.54 20.86
CA ALA A 98 20.49 36.47 19.87
C ALA A 98 19.28 35.50 19.90
N LYS A 99 18.80 35.11 21.09
CA LYS A 99 17.57 34.32 21.24
C LYS A 99 16.35 35.05 20.69
N ALA A 100 16.21 36.36 20.94
CA ALA A 100 15.13 37.17 20.36
C ALA A 100 15.19 37.20 18.82
N VAL A 101 16.37 37.40 18.22
CA VAL A 101 16.57 37.34 16.76
C VAL A 101 16.24 35.95 16.19
N VAL A 102 16.59 34.87 16.90
CA VAL A 102 16.20 33.50 16.53
C VAL A 102 14.67 33.30 16.64
N THR A 103 14.02 33.85 17.67
CA THR A 103 12.55 33.80 17.82
C THR A 103 11.83 34.60 16.74
N GLU A 104 12.34 35.78 16.38
CA GLU A 104 11.78 36.63 15.33
C GLU A 104 11.96 36.00 13.94
N THR A 105 13.14 35.46 13.63
CA THR A 105 13.40 34.70 12.39
C THR A 105 12.71 33.33 12.34
N ALA A 106 12.22 32.80 13.48
CA ALA A 106 11.36 31.63 13.52
C ALA A 106 9.87 31.95 13.22
N LYS A 107 9.45 33.22 13.30
CA LYS A 107 8.07 33.62 13.03
C LYS A 107 7.75 33.43 11.54
N PRO A 108 6.68 32.70 11.18
CA PRO A 108 6.34 32.48 9.77
C PRO A 108 5.84 33.80 9.14
N ALA A 109 6.72 34.45 8.38
CA ALA A 109 6.39 35.59 7.52
C ALA A 109 5.17 35.27 6.63
N PRO A 110 4.32 36.25 6.29
CA PRO A 110 2.99 36.02 5.73
C PRO A 110 2.99 35.25 4.39
N ALA A 111 1.85 34.66 4.06
CA ALA A 111 1.65 33.98 2.78
C ALA A 111 1.75 34.99 1.61
N PRO A 112 2.50 34.69 0.55
CA PRO A 112 2.68 35.61 -0.58
C PRO A 112 1.36 35.84 -1.32
N HIS A 113 1.01 37.11 -1.54
CA HIS A 113 -0.16 37.48 -2.35
C HIS A 113 0.12 37.25 -3.84
N ILE A 114 -0.26 36.07 -4.32
CA ILE A 114 -0.09 35.66 -5.72
C ILE A 114 -1.20 36.30 -6.56
N ARG A 115 -0.82 37.20 -7.48
CA ARG A 115 -1.75 37.81 -8.44
C ARG A 115 -2.39 36.71 -9.32
N PRO A 116 -3.70 36.79 -9.62
CA PRO A 116 -4.34 35.86 -10.54
C PRO A 116 -3.83 36.03 -11.98
N LEU A 117 -3.85 34.94 -12.76
CA LEU A 117 -3.66 35.01 -14.21
C LEU A 117 -4.79 35.81 -14.87
N SER A 118 -4.50 36.44 -16.01
CA SER A 118 -5.53 36.96 -16.91
C SER A 118 -6.42 35.82 -17.43
N GLU A 119 -7.70 36.10 -17.67
CA GLU A 119 -8.69 35.08 -18.05
C GLU A 119 -8.27 34.30 -19.30
N SER A 120 -7.75 34.98 -20.32
CA SER A 120 -7.27 34.37 -21.56
C SER A 120 -6.18 33.32 -21.32
N LYS A 121 -5.19 33.64 -20.47
CA LYS A 121 -4.09 32.72 -20.13
C LYS A 121 -4.54 31.62 -19.16
N ALA A 122 -5.49 31.91 -18.27
CA ALA A 122 -6.09 30.91 -17.39
C ALA A 122 -6.93 29.90 -18.19
N ILE A 123 -7.72 30.33 -19.17
CA ILE A 123 -8.47 29.46 -20.09
C ILE A 123 -7.51 28.58 -20.89
N GLU A 124 -6.46 29.16 -21.47
CA GLU A 124 -5.47 28.39 -22.25
C GLU A 124 -4.71 27.36 -21.40
N SER A 125 -4.23 27.75 -20.22
CA SER A 125 -3.54 26.85 -19.30
C SER A 125 -4.46 25.75 -18.77
N GLY A 126 -5.71 26.08 -18.44
CA GLY A 126 -6.71 25.11 -18.00
C GLY A 126 -7.08 24.12 -19.11
N ALA A 127 -7.28 24.60 -20.34
CA ALA A 127 -7.60 23.76 -21.49
C ALA A 127 -6.49 22.74 -21.80
N THR A 128 -5.22 23.18 -21.81
CA THR A 128 -4.08 22.28 -21.99
C THR A 128 -4.02 21.25 -20.86
N PHE A 129 -4.09 21.68 -19.60
CA PHE A 129 -4.03 20.78 -18.43
C PHE A 129 -5.16 19.73 -18.42
N ILE A 130 -6.40 20.11 -18.80
CA ILE A 130 -7.52 19.17 -18.91
C ILE A 130 -7.26 18.15 -20.04
N SER A 131 -6.78 18.60 -21.21
CA SER A 131 -6.47 17.71 -22.33
C SER A 131 -5.35 16.71 -21.99
N GLU A 132 -4.33 17.16 -21.27
CA GLU A 132 -3.18 16.37 -20.84
C GLU A 132 -3.58 15.38 -19.74
N THR A 133 -4.31 15.83 -18.72
CA THR A 133 -4.85 14.98 -17.64
C THR A 133 -5.77 13.90 -18.19
N PHE A 134 -6.63 14.22 -19.17
CA PHE A 134 -7.49 13.23 -19.82
C PHE A 134 -6.67 12.16 -20.57
N LEU A 135 -5.67 12.56 -21.35
CA LEU A 135 -4.80 11.63 -22.07
C LEU A 135 -3.99 10.74 -21.10
N PHE A 136 -3.46 11.30 -20.01
CA PHE A 136 -2.77 10.52 -18.97
C PHE A 136 -3.70 9.58 -18.21
N LEU A 137 -4.94 9.99 -17.91
CA LEU A 137 -5.93 9.14 -17.23
C LEU A 137 -6.36 7.97 -18.13
N VAL A 138 -6.58 8.21 -19.42
CA VAL A 138 -6.90 7.14 -20.39
C VAL A 138 -5.70 6.19 -20.58
N ALA A 139 -4.49 6.73 -20.83
CA ALA A 139 -3.30 5.90 -21.05
C ALA A 139 -2.88 5.12 -19.80
N GLY A 140 -2.81 5.79 -18.65
CA GLY A 140 -2.50 5.15 -17.37
C GLY A 140 -3.59 4.19 -16.92
N GLY A 141 -4.87 4.54 -17.14
CA GLY A 141 -6.02 3.68 -16.87
C GLY A 141 -5.98 2.39 -17.69
N LEU A 142 -5.64 2.46 -18.98
CA LEU A 142 -5.45 1.28 -19.83
C LEU A 142 -4.28 0.41 -19.35
N ILE A 143 -3.14 1.01 -18.96
CA ILE A 143 -1.98 0.27 -18.44
C ILE A 143 -2.31 -0.42 -17.11
N VAL A 144 -3.00 0.26 -16.19
CA VAL A 144 -3.42 -0.31 -14.90
C VAL A 144 -4.48 -1.41 -15.11
N PHE A 145 -5.45 -1.19 -16.00
CA PHE A 145 -6.48 -2.18 -16.34
C PHE A 145 -5.87 -3.44 -16.98
N GLU A 146 -4.97 -3.28 -17.96
CA GLU A 146 -4.21 -4.37 -18.58
C GLU A 146 -3.38 -5.12 -17.53
N SER A 147 -2.66 -4.40 -16.66
CA SER A 147 -1.85 -5.01 -15.60
C SER A 147 -2.72 -5.79 -14.61
N TRP A 148 -3.85 -5.24 -14.15
CA TRP A 148 -4.79 -5.91 -13.25
C TRP A 148 -5.44 -7.16 -13.88
N ARG A 149 -5.87 -7.04 -15.14
CA ARG A 149 -6.44 -8.13 -15.94
C ARG A 149 -5.42 -9.24 -16.22
N SER A 150 -4.16 -8.88 -16.46
CA SER A 150 -3.06 -9.82 -16.68
C SER A 150 -2.66 -10.53 -15.38
N ARG A 151 -2.46 -9.78 -14.29
CA ARG A 151 -2.14 -10.32 -12.95
C ARG A 151 -3.15 -11.37 -12.50
N ARG A 152 -4.45 -11.15 -12.74
CA ARG A 152 -5.49 -12.17 -12.45
C ARG A 152 -5.26 -13.51 -13.17
N LYS A 153 -4.76 -13.51 -14.40
CA LYS A 153 -4.42 -14.74 -15.14
C LYS A 153 -3.07 -15.33 -14.72
N GLU A 154 -2.16 -14.48 -14.26
CA GLU A 154 -0.86 -14.91 -13.74
C GLU A 154 -0.99 -15.56 -12.37
N ASN A 155 -1.87 -15.06 -11.49
CA ASN A 155 -2.13 -15.63 -10.17
C ASN A 155 -2.64 -17.07 -10.28
N THR A 156 -3.69 -17.33 -11.06
CA THR A 156 -4.21 -18.70 -11.29
C THR A 156 -3.20 -19.64 -11.96
N ARG A 157 -2.20 -19.11 -12.68
CA ARG A 157 -1.07 -19.90 -13.19
C ARG A 157 -0.01 -20.18 -12.14
N ARG A 158 0.19 -19.27 -11.19
CA ARG A 158 1.06 -19.49 -10.01
C ARG A 158 0.41 -20.52 -9.08
N GLU A 159 -0.88 -20.36 -8.79
CA GLU A 159 -1.72 -21.31 -8.03
C GLU A 159 -1.66 -22.75 -8.60
N ASP A 160 -1.85 -22.93 -9.92
CA ASP A 160 -1.75 -24.25 -10.58
C ASP A 160 -0.32 -24.84 -10.54
N VAL A 161 0.73 -24.00 -10.62
CA VAL A 161 2.13 -24.47 -10.50
C VAL A 161 2.47 -24.84 -9.06
N GLU A 162 2.02 -24.04 -8.09
CA GLU A 162 2.24 -24.24 -6.66
C GLU A 162 1.53 -25.51 -6.17
N ALA A 163 0.28 -25.74 -6.57
CA ALA A 163 -0.44 -26.98 -6.28
C ALA A 163 0.29 -28.23 -6.82
N ARG A 164 0.86 -28.17 -8.03
CA ARG A 164 1.65 -29.27 -8.61
C ARG A 164 2.99 -29.48 -7.91
N LEU A 165 3.64 -28.42 -7.45
CA LEU A 165 4.88 -28.55 -6.67
C LEU A 165 4.60 -29.26 -5.35
N VAL A 166 3.52 -28.89 -4.66
CA VAL A 166 3.06 -29.57 -3.43
C VAL A 166 2.65 -31.03 -3.70
N GLU A 167 1.93 -31.32 -4.78
CA GLU A 167 1.57 -32.69 -5.18
C GLU A 167 2.82 -33.55 -5.46
N LEU A 168 3.79 -33.01 -6.20
CA LEU A 168 5.05 -33.71 -6.49
C LEU A 168 5.86 -33.96 -5.22
N GLU A 169 6.00 -32.97 -4.35
CA GLU A 169 6.72 -33.10 -3.07
C GLU A 169 6.05 -34.12 -2.14
N GLN A 170 4.71 -34.12 -2.06
CA GLN A 170 3.95 -35.13 -1.32
C GLN A 170 4.16 -36.53 -1.92
N SER A 171 4.17 -36.66 -3.25
CA SER A 171 4.43 -37.94 -3.92
C SER A 171 5.84 -38.46 -3.64
N GLU A 172 6.84 -37.57 -3.57
CA GLU A 172 8.22 -37.93 -3.24
C GLU A 172 8.35 -38.31 -1.76
N LYS A 173 7.81 -37.50 -0.84
CA LYS A 173 7.76 -37.81 0.60
C LYS A 173 7.06 -39.14 0.86
N ALA A 174 5.98 -39.46 0.14
CA ALA A 174 5.29 -40.75 0.21
C ALA A 174 6.16 -41.92 -0.30
N ALA A 175 6.84 -41.76 -1.45
CA ALA A 175 7.74 -42.77 -1.98
C ALA A 175 8.94 -43.03 -1.05
N ARG A 176 9.56 -41.98 -0.51
CA ARG A 176 10.63 -42.06 0.50
C ARG A 176 10.16 -42.81 1.76
N ARG A 177 8.97 -42.50 2.28
CA ARG A 177 8.34 -43.21 3.42
C ARG A 177 8.07 -44.69 3.13
N ALA A 178 7.60 -45.03 1.92
CA ALA A 178 7.34 -46.42 1.52
C ALA A 178 8.62 -47.26 1.44
N LEU A 179 9.73 -46.70 0.93
CA LEU A 179 11.03 -47.36 0.90
C LEU A 179 11.55 -47.67 2.32
N ILE A 180 11.40 -46.72 3.25
CA ILE A 180 11.77 -46.91 4.68
C ILE A 180 10.97 -48.04 5.33
N ALA A 181 9.67 -48.16 5.02
CA ALA A 181 8.86 -49.27 5.53
C ALA A 181 9.37 -50.62 5.01
N LEU A 182 9.68 -50.70 3.71
CA LEU A 182 10.18 -51.93 3.08
C LEU A 182 11.58 -52.35 3.61
N GLU A 183 12.49 -51.40 3.86
CA GLU A 183 13.79 -51.72 4.48
C GLU A 183 13.62 -52.29 5.90
N LYS A 184 12.69 -51.74 6.70
CA LYS A 184 12.35 -52.27 8.04
C LYS A 184 11.81 -53.70 7.97
N GLU A 185 10.96 -54.03 7.00
CA GLU A 185 10.46 -55.40 6.79
C GLU A 185 11.56 -56.38 6.36
N VAL A 186 12.42 -55.99 5.40
CA VAL A 186 13.55 -56.82 4.95
C VAL A 186 14.53 -57.10 6.09
N LEU A 187 14.84 -56.10 6.93
CA LEU A 187 15.70 -56.27 8.10
C LEU A 187 15.07 -57.21 9.15
N HIS A 188 13.76 -57.10 9.40
CA HIS A 188 13.02 -57.98 10.31
C HIS A 188 12.98 -59.45 9.81
N LEU A 189 12.82 -59.65 8.50
CA LEU A 189 12.88 -60.99 7.89
C LEU A 189 14.30 -61.59 7.96
N LYS A 190 15.35 -60.81 7.68
CA LYS A 190 16.75 -61.26 7.84
C LYS A 190 17.09 -61.62 9.28
N ALA A 191 16.63 -60.84 10.25
CA ALA A 191 16.81 -61.14 11.68
C ALA A 191 16.15 -62.48 12.06
N LYS A 192 14.95 -62.77 11.54
CA LYS A 192 14.28 -64.07 11.73
C LYS A 192 14.98 -65.25 11.04
N ALA A 193 15.68 -65.00 9.93
CA ALA A 193 16.48 -66.00 9.23
C ALA A 193 17.81 -66.35 9.92
N GLY A 194 18.18 -65.65 11.00
CA GLY A 194 19.43 -65.89 11.75
C GLY A 194 20.70 -65.40 11.05
N GLU A 195 20.58 -64.70 9.91
CA GLU A 195 21.73 -64.14 9.19
C GLU A 195 22.33 -62.97 9.96
N SER A 196 23.60 -63.07 10.40
CA SER A 196 24.16 -62.10 11.33
C SER A 196 24.36 -60.73 10.68
N VAL A 197 23.59 -59.73 11.12
CA VAL A 197 23.55 -58.36 10.57
C VAL A 197 24.80 -57.55 10.98
N LYS A 198 25.98 -57.99 10.54
CA LYS A 198 27.23 -57.23 10.62
C LYS A 198 27.41 -56.42 9.33
N SER A 199 27.22 -55.10 9.44
CA SER A 199 27.69 -54.12 8.45
C SER A 199 27.09 -54.19 7.03
N HIS A 200 25.77 -54.34 6.90
CA HIS A 200 25.08 -53.61 5.82
C HIS A 200 24.73 -52.21 6.35
N ALA A 201 25.61 -51.25 6.06
CA ALA A 201 25.36 -49.84 6.40
C ALA A 201 24.31 -49.27 5.43
N ARG A 202 23.27 -48.61 5.98
CA ARG A 202 22.29 -47.71 5.31
C ARG A 202 22.08 -48.01 3.82
N ILE A 203 21.12 -48.89 3.51
CA ILE A 203 20.85 -49.33 2.14
C ILE A 203 20.18 -48.19 1.35
N LEU A 204 19.33 -47.39 2.00
CA LEU A 204 18.78 -46.16 1.43
C LEU A 204 19.71 -44.95 1.65
N PRO A 205 19.84 -44.04 0.66
CA PRO A 205 20.58 -42.78 0.79
C PRO A 205 20.11 -41.91 1.97
N ARG A 206 20.99 -41.03 2.45
CA ARG A 206 20.79 -40.27 3.69
C ARG A 206 19.58 -39.34 3.59
N GLU A 207 19.38 -38.78 2.42
CA GLU A 207 18.32 -37.85 2.01
C GLU A 207 16.91 -38.48 2.15
N VAL A 208 16.81 -39.82 2.12
CA VAL A 208 15.55 -40.54 2.32
C VAL A 208 15.11 -40.47 3.79
N TRP A 209 16.07 -40.48 4.73
CA TRP A 209 15.83 -40.46 6.18
C TRP A 209 15.58 -39.06 6.73
N GLU A 210 16.08 -38.02 6.06
CA GLU A 210 15.98 -36.62 6.50
C GLU A 210 14.58 -36.01 6.29
N VAL A 211 13.64 -36.77 5.71
CA VAL A 211 12.23 -36.38 5.51
C VAL A 211 11.50 -36.08 6.83
N GLU A 212 11.79 -36.82 7.91
CA GLU A 212 11.22 -36.54 9.25
C GLU A 212 11.94 -35.39 9.98
N GLN A 213 13.06 -34.88 9.44
CA GLN A 213 13.81 -33.77 10.04
C GLN A 213 13.44 -32.41 9.42
N GLY A 214 13.29 -32.35 8.08
CA GLY A 214 12.86 -31.12 7.40
C GLY A 214 11.49 -30.60 7.88
N GLU A 215 10.52 -31.50 8.08
CA GLU A 215 9.18 -31.14 8.58
C GLU A 215 9.19 -30.55 10.01
N ALA A 216 10.31 -30.66 10.75
CA ALA A 216 10.51 -30.00 12.04
C ALA A 216 11.25 -28.64 11.93
N GLU A 217 12.05 -28.43 10.90
CA GLU A 217 12.71 -27.15 10.61
C GLU A 217 11.74 -26.16 9.92
N ASP A 218 10.92 -26.63 8.97
CA ASP A 218 9.89 -25.81 8.28
C ASP A 218 8.93 -25.09 9.24
N LEU A 219 8.56 -25.77 10.34
CA LEU A 219 7.72 -25.21 11.40
C LEU A 219 8.44 -24.12 12.20
N GLN A 220 9.75 -24.26 12.41
CA GLN A 220 10.56 -23.32 13.18
C GLN A 220 10.89 -22.05 12.38
N ASP A 221 11.02 -22.15 11.06
CA ASP A 221 11.15 -21.00 10.16
C ASP A 221 9.84 -20.18 10.09
N GLN A 222 8.68 -20.83 10.14
CA GLN A 222 7.39 -20.13 10.15
C GLN A 222 7.20 -19.27 11.42
N ASP A 223 7.77 -19.71 12.55
CA ASP A 223 7.55 -19.15 13.89
C ASP A 223 8.40 -17.89 14.21
N TRP A 224 9.38 -17.53 13.37
CA TRP A 224 10.06 -16.21 13.47
C TRP A 224 9.46 -15.17 12.52
N TRP A 225 8.97 -15.56 11.34
CA TRP A 225 8.21 -14.67 10.46
C TRP A 225 6.88 -14.23 11.09
N SER A 226 6.18 -15.12 11.81
CA SER A 226 4.98 -14.78 12.60
C SER A 226 5.27 -13.67 13.62
N ARG A 227 6.43 -13.76 14.30
CA ARG A 227 6.89 -12.78 15.29
C ARG A 227 7.27 -11.46 14.64
N ILE A 228 8.02 -11.44 13.52
CA ILE A 228 8.34 -10.19 12.81
C ILE A 228 7.09 -9.49 12.29
N THR A 229 6.17 -10.23 11.67
CA THR A 229 4.93 -9.65 11.11
C THR A 229 4.01 -9.04 12.18
N SER A 230 4.00 -9.60 13.40
CA SER A 230 3.24 -9.04 14.53
C SER A 230 3.61 -7.59 14.91
N TYR A 231 4.85 -7.15 14.61
CA TYR A 231 5.30 -5.77 14.86
C TYR A 231 5.00 -4.80 13.70
N LEU A 232 4.41 -5.28 12.60
CA LEU A 232 4.17 -4.51 11.38
C LEU A 232 2.67 -4.50 11.00
N PRO A 233 1.83 -3.76 11.76
CA PRO A 233 0.35 -3.70 11.60
C PRO A 233 -0.14 -3.05 10.29
N PHE A 234 0.75 -2.88 9.31
CA PHE A 234 0.45 -2.41 7.95
C PHE A 234 0.50 -3.53 6.90
N MET A 235 1.03 -4.72 7.22
CA MET A 235 1.15 -5.86 6.30
C MET A 235 0.23 -7.05 6.63
N SER A 236 -0.73 -6.88 7.54
CA SER A 236 -1.74 -7.90 7.86
C SER A 236 -2.79 -8.05 6.75
N ASN A 237 -2.49 -8.86 5.74
CA ASN A 237 -3.50 -9.41 4.83
C ASN A 237 -4.09 -10.70 5.40
N PRO A 238 -5.41 -10.94 5.29
CA PRO A 238 -6.03 -12.18 5.73
C PRO A 238 -5.80 -13.29 4.70
N VAL A 239 -4.89 -14.21 5.00
CA VAL A 239 -4.89 -15.57 4.43
C VAL A 239 -5.19 -16.51 5.58
N GLN A 240 -6.44 -16.94 5.67
CA GLN A 240 -6.86 -18.00 6.59
C GLN A 240 -7.64 -19.02 5.78
N ASP A 241 -6.93 -20.04 5.33
CA ASP A 241 -7.48 -21.23 4.70
C ASP A 241 -8.10 -22.17 5.74
N SER A 242 -8.80 -23.20 5.24
CA SER A 242 -9.56 -24.23 5.99
C SER A 242 -10.86 -23.74 6.67
N ALA A 243 -11.95 -24.50 6.64
CA ALA A 243 -12.30 -25.64 5.79
C ALA A 243 -13.82 -25.79 5.65
N VAL A 244 -14.28 -26.57 4.67
CA VAL A 244 -15.67 -27.00 4.58
C VAL A 244 -15.89 -28.20 5.50
N GLU A 245 -16.75 -28.06 6.51
CA GLU A 245 -17.26 -29.20 7.27
C GLU A 245 -18.80 -29.18 7.34
N SER A 246 -19.42 -30.00 6.49
CA SER A 246 -20.87 -30.22 6.45
C SER A 246 -21.21 -31.59 7.03
N GLN A 247 -21.31 -31.70 8.36
CA GLN A 247 -21.80 -32.93 9.00
C GLN A 247 -23.34 -32.94 9.10
N SER A 248 -23.98 -33.66 8.19
CA SER A 248 -25.43 -33.91 8.22
C SER A 248 -25.78 -35.05 9.18
N ALA A 249 -26.23 -34.72 10.39
CA ALA A 249 -26.75 -35.70 11.35
C ALA A 249 -28.29 -35.69 11.36
N ILE A 250 -28.91 -36.73 10.80
CA ILE A 250 -30.36 -36.95 10.85
C ILE A 250 -30.76 -37.42 12.26
N SER A 251 -31.86 -36.90 12.81
CA SER A 251 -32.55 -37.50 13.96
C SER A 251 -34.07 -37.27 13.85
N THR A 252 -34.84 -38.27 14.26
CA THR A 252 -36.21 -38.47 13.77
C THR A 252 -37.31 -38.25 14.80
N ALA A 253 -38.33 -37.48 14.39
CA ALA A 253 -39.77 -37.67 14.65
C ALA A 253 -40.27 -38.13 16.04
N SER A 254 -40.92 -37.21 16.78
CA SER A 254 -42.17 -37.41 17.55
C SER A 254 -42.59 -36.09 18.21
N GLY A 255 -43.86 -35.65 18.32
CA GLY A 255 -45.10 -36.18 17.74
C GLY A 255 -46.35 -35.40 18.20
N SER A 256 -47.25 -35.07 17.25
CA SER A 256 -48.68 -34.67 17.37
C SER A 256 -49.16 -33.47 18.25
N PRO A 257 -50.25 -32.76 17.85
CA PRO A 257 -50.92 -31.65 18.58
C PRO A 257 -52.20 -32.17 19.33
N PRO A 258 -53.12 -31.39 20.00
CA PRO A 258 -53.98 -30.33 19.38
C PRO A 258 -54.61 -29.20 20.27
N LYS A 259 -55.04 -28.08 19.62
CA LYS A 259 -56.06 -27.07 20.09
C LYS A 259 -55.67 -26.27 21.36
N THR A 260 -56.19 -25.08 21.72
CA THR A 260 -57.26 -24.15 21.24
C THR A 260 -56.78 -22.68 21.56
N SER A 261 -57.48 -21.54 21.52
CA SER A 261 -58.86 -21.06 21.24
C SER A 261 -58.90 -19.53 20.97
N THR A 262 -60.03 -19.05 20.45
CA THR A 262 -60.45 -17.63 20.24
C THR A 262 -61.18 -17.04 21.47
N PRO A 263 -61.74 -15.80 21.45
CA PRO A 263 -61.32 -14.51 20.83
C PRO A 263 -61.41 -13.31 21.83
N GLU A 264 -60.99 -12.08 21.45
CA GLU A 264 -61.55 -10.76 21.85
C GLU A 264 -60.69 -9.58 21.28
N GLN A 265 -61.14 -8.34 21.01
CA GLN A 265 -62.49 -7.75 20.89
C GLN A 265 -62.46 -6.42 20.08
N SER A 266 -63.47 -6.15 19.22
CA SER A 266 -63.88 -4.79 18.72
C SER A 266 -62.89 -4.00 17.81
N SER A 267 -63.27 -2.95 17.05
CA SER A 267 -64.55 -2.19 16.96
C SER A 267 -64.81 -1.56 15.55
N VAL A 268 -66.09 -1.53 15.12
CA VAL A 268 -66.81 -0.47 14.35
C VAL A 268 -66.15 0.11 13.05
N SER A 269 -66.61 -0.11 11.80
CA SER A 269 -67.94 0.08 11.13
C SER A 269 -68.25 1.54 10.70
N PRO A 270 -69.15 1.83 9.72
CA PRO A 270 -69.51 1.14 8.44
C PRO A 270 -69.79 2.13 7.26
N VAL A 271 -70.57 1.69 6.23
CA VAL A 271 -71.46 2.45 5.29
C VAL A 271 -71.07 2.55 3.78
N LYS A 272 -71.94 1.95 2.93
CA LYS A 272 -72.51 2.34 1.59
C LYS A 272 -71.82 3.36 0.66
N SER A 273 -72.04 3.37 -0.68
CA SER A 273 -72.63 2.44 -1.67
C SER A 273 -72.66 3.10 -3.07
N GLY A 274 -72.70 2.32 -4.16
CA GLY A 274 -73.39 2.72 -5.40
C GLY A 274 -72.60 2.53 -6.70
N HIS A 275 -73.25 1.84 -7.64
CA HIS A 275 -73.01 1.75 -9.10
C HIS A 275 -71.57 1.65 -9.62
#